data_AF-A0A7V7ZBP1-F1
#
_entry.id   AF-A0A7V7ZBP1-F1
#
_cell.length_a   1.000
_cell.length_b   1.000
_cell.length_c   1.000
_cell.angle_alpha   90.00
_cell.angle_beta   90.00
_cell.angle_gamma   90.00
#
_symmetry.space_group_name_H-M   'P 1'
#
loop_
_entity.id
_entity.type
_entity.pdbx_description
1 polymer ?
#
loop_
_entity_poly.entity_id
_entity_poly.type
_entity_poly.pdbx_seq_one_letter_code
_entity_poly.pdbx_strand_id
1 'polypeptide(L)'
;MSFDRIDTRTQHFQHLQDLGLLSAQEREDAIAELDIADHELLHPPEEDAGVPLLAPDADLVSTLAWLLLSDMLPKDTFLKRVTDLPRQYQGAALLERQQLAAQGVQHYNRKEFDDLHEVGLLNSFQRDAAHAAVPGDRLLLSPWIAMRWLVVNHVLSTQQFEELEVRTRAHGSELAREIMQAARLRHGHDRIPYKRPPAWKGALIVLAMLLVFSLLYGAATGKLGAP
;
A
#
# COMPACT_ATOMS: atom_id res chain seq x y z
N MET A 1 9.68 -24.60 37.02
CA MET A 1 10.39 -23.31 36.86
C MET A 1 10.19 -22.88 35.42
N SER A 2 9.17 -22.06 35.17
CA SER A 2 8.92 -21.53 33.82
C SER A 2 9.82 -20.32 33.64
N PHE A 3 10.74 -20.39 32.68
CA PHE A 3 11.43 -19.19 32.21
C PHE A 3 10.37 -18.34 31.52
N ASP A 4 10.05 -17.21 32.12
CA ASP A 4 9.34 -16.11 31.46
C ASP A 4 10.29 -15.55 30.40
N ARG A 5 10.41 -16.27 29.28
CA ARG A 5 11.21 -15.85 28.14
C ARG A 5 10.43 -14.69 27.55
N ILE A 6 10.86 -13.48 27.88
CA ILE A 6 10.23 -12.28 27.34
C ILE A 6 10.22 -12.42 25.82
N ASP A 7 9.02 -12.51 25.26
CA ASP A 7 8.84 -12.65 23.82
C ASP A 7 9.26 -11.34 23.16
N THR A 8 10.38 -11.38 22.45
CA THR A 8 10.97 -10.24 21.74
C THR A 8 10.00 -9.63 20.74
N ARG A 9 9.07 -10.42 20.18
CA ARG A 9 8.03 -9.94 19.26
C ARG A 9 7.09 -8.93 19.95
N THR A 10 6.64 -9.23 21.17
CA THR A 10 5.76 -8.33 21.94
C THR A 10 6.47 -7.03 22.35
N GLN A 11 7.77 -7.10 22.64
CA GLN A 11 8.60 -5.92 22.88
C GLN A 11 8.72 -5.05 21.64
N HIS A 12 8.86 -5.66 20.45
CA HIS A 12 8.89 -4.92 19.19
C HIS A 12 7.56 -4.21 18.92
N PHE A 13 6.41 -4.81 19.22
CA PHE A 13 5.12 -4.12 19.11
C PHE A 13 5.05 -2.89 20.03
N GLN A 14 5.50 -3.02 21.29
CA GLN A 14 5.59 -1.87 22.20
C GLN A 14 6.50 -0.79 21.65
N HIS A 15 7.68 -1.17 21.14
CA HIS A 15 8.64 -0.22 20.60
C HIS A 15 8.11 0.50 19.35
N LEU A 16 7.40 -0.19 18.45
CA LEU A 16 6.72 0.44 17.31
C LEU A 16 5.64 1.43 17.75
N GLN A 17 4.93 1.15 18.84
CA GLN A 17 3.99 2.10 19.44
C GLN A 17 4.70 3.33 20.00
N ASP A 18 5.81 3.16 20.72
CA ASP A 18 6.60 4.26 21.28
C ASP A 18 7.23 5.16 20.20
N LEU A 19 7.57 4.55 19.05
CA LEU A 19 7.99 5.26 17.85
C LEU A 19 6.83 5.98 17.14
N GLY A 20 5.59 5.77 17.57
CA GLY A 20 4.40 6.33 16.93
C GLY A 20 4.19 5.78 15.53
N LEU A 21 4.59 4.53 15.29
CA LEU A 21 4.33 3.76 14.07
C LEU A 21 3.19 2.76 14.24
N LEU A 22 2.75 2.52 15.48
CA LEU A 22 1.61 1.68 15.87
C LEU A 22 0.72 2.43 16.87
N SER A 23 -0.58 2.21 16.84
CA SER A 23 -1.50 2.65 17.88
C SER A 23 -1.64 1.59 18.99
N ALA A 24 -2.21 1.96 20.14
CA ALA A 24 -2.47 1.01 21.21
C ALA A 24 -3.44 -0.12 20.79
N GLN A 25 -4.47 0.21 20.00
CA GLN A 25 -5.41 -0.78 19.49
C GLN A 25 -4.73 -1.76 18.53
N GLU A 26 -4.01 -1.25 17.52
CA GLU A 26 -3.27 -2.09 16.56
C GLU A 26 -2.23 -2.97 17.28
N ARG A 27 -1.66 -2.51 18.40
CA ARG A 27 -0.77 -3.34 19.24
C ARG A 27 -1.51 -4.49 19.90
N GLU A 28 -2.67 -4.22 20.50
CA GLU A 28 -3.48 -5.27 21.14
C GLU A 28 -3.97 -6.30 20.12
N ASP A 29 -4.41 -5.84 18.95
CA ASP A 29 -4.83 -6.70 17.84
C ASP A 29 -3.65 -7.58 17.36
N ALA A 30 -2.46 -7.00 17.19
CA ALA A 30 -1.26 -7.74 16.80
C ALA A 30 -0.81 -8.79 17.83
N ILE A 31 -0.97 -8.51 19.13
CA ILE A 31 -0.69 -9.49 20.19
C ILE A 31 -1.69 -10.64 20.12
N ALA A 32 -2.99 -10.33 19.96
CA ALA A 32 -4.01 -11.35 19.83
C ALA A 32 -3.78 -12.25 18.60
N GLU A 33 -3.42 -11.66 17.46
CA GLU A 33 -3.09 -12.40 16.24
C GLU A 33 -1.84 -13.27 16.42
N LEU A 34 -0.82 -12.77 17.12
CA LEU A 34 0.37 -13.55 17.45
C LEU A 34 0.04 -14.77 18.32
N ASP A 35 -0.80 -14.59 19.33
CA ASP A 35 -1.26 -15.67 20.21
C ASP A 35 -2.06 -16.74 19.45
N ILE A 36 -2.90 -16.31 18.49
CA ILE A 36 -3.63 -17.21 17.58
C ILE A 36 -2.65 -18.01 16.72
N ALA A 37 -1.71 -17.34 16.06
CA ALA A 37 -0.73 -17.99 15.19
C ALA A 37 0.15 -19.00 15.96
N ASP A 38 0.59 -18.65 17.17
CA ASP A 38 1.36 -19.57 18.03
C ASP A 38 0.50 -20.76 18.49
N HIS A 39 -0.81 -20.55 18.74
CA HIS A 39 -1.73 -21.64 19.05
C HIS A 39 -1.94 -22.59 17.86
N GLU A 40 -2.14 -22.05 16.65
CA GLU A 40 -2.30 -22.83 15.43
C GLU A 40 -1.04 -23.61 15.07
N LEU A 41 0.15 -23.11 15.40
CA LEU A 41 1.39 -23.89 15.25
C LEU A 41 1.43 -25.16 16.13
N LEU A 42 0.81 -25.11 17.31
CA LEU A 42 0.68 -26.27 18.20
C LEU A 42 -0.50 -27.16 17.81
N HIS A 43 -1.51 -26.58 17.17
CA HIS A 43 -2.74 -27.24 16.74
C HIS A 43 -3.08 -26.86 15.30
N PRO A 44 -2.34 -27.41 14.30
CA PRO A 44 -2.50 -26.99 12.91
C PRO A 44 -3.93 -27.21 12.43
N PRO A 45 -4.56 -26.21 11.81
CA PRO A 45 -5.89 -26.38 11.22
C PRO A 45 -5.83 -27.42 10.09
N GLU A 46 -6.98 -28.04 9.78
CA GLU A 46 -7.08 -29.01 8.68
C GLU A 46 -6.84 -28.35 7.30
N GLU A 47 -7.15 -27.06 7.18
CA GLU A 47 -6.85 -26.23 6.01
C GLU A 47 -5.82 -25.16 6.41
N ASP A 48 -4.67 -25.14 5.71
CA ASP A 48 -3.67 -24.11 5.88
C ASP A 48 -4.20 -22.78 5.33
N ALA A 49 -4.51 -21.84 6.23
CA ALA A 49 -4.99 -20.52 5.88
C ALA A 49 -3.90 -19.63 5.24
N GLY A 50 -2.64 -20.09 5.19
CA GLY A 50 -1.53 -19.36 4.59
C GLY A 50 -1.17 -18.07 5.33
N VAL A 51 -1.51 -17.97 6.62
CA VAL A 51 -1.25 -16.78 7.44
C VAL A 51 0.26 -16.60 7.58
N PRO A 52 0.82 -15.39 7.31
CA PRO A 52 2.23 -15.13 7.51
C PRO A 52 2.60 -15.34 8.98
N LEU A 53 3.65 -16.11 9.26
CA LEU A 53 4.15 -16.31 10.63
C LEU A 53 5.25 -15.30 10.97
N LEU A 54 5.19 -14.76 12.19
CA LEU A 54 6.27 -13.93 12.73
C LEU A 54 7.27 -14.79 13.48
N ALA A 55 8.50 -14.88 12.96
CA ALA A 55 9.57 -15.65 13.58
C ALA A 55 9.83 -15.19 15.04
N PRO A 56 10.08 -16.11 15.99
CA PRO A 56 10.31 -15.76 17.40
C PRO A 56 11.45 -14.75 17.62
N ASP A 57 12.45 -14.78 16.75
CA ASP A 57 13.63 -13.91 16.75
C ASP A 57 13.57 -12.81 15.68
N ALA A 58 12.38 -12.53 15.13
CA ALA A 58 12.18 -11.47 14.16
C ALA A 58 12.64 -10.12 14.70
N ASP A 59 13.43 -9.41 13.90
CA ASP A 59 13.83 -8.05 14.24
C ASP A 59 12.66 -7.05 14.06
N LEU A 60 12.90 -5.80 14.45
CA LEU A 60 11.90 -4.75 14.40
C LEU A 60 11.38 -4.46 12.98
N VAL A 61 12.25 -4.60 11.96
CA VAL A 61 11.89 -4.39 10.55
C VAL A 61 10.96 -5.50 10.06
N SER A 62 11.32 -6.75 10.35
CA SER A 62 10.54 -7.94 10.00
C SER A 62 9.21 -7.94 10.75
N THR A 63 9.19 -7.47 12.01
CA THR A 63 7.97 -7.27 12.79
C THR A 63 7.05 -6.23 12.13
N LEU A 64 7.58 -5.06 11.73
CA LEU A 64 6.80 -4.04 11.04
C LEU A 64 6.26 -4.54 9.68
N ALA A 65 7.07 -5.28 8.94
CA ALA A 65 6.66 -5.87 7.67
C ALA A 65 5.57 -6.92 7.86
N TRP A 66 5.69 -7.77 8.88
CA TRP A 66 4.66 -8.75 9.24
C TRP A 66 3.33 -8.07 9.54
N LEU A 67 3.32 -7.00 10.33
CA LEU A 67 2.08 -6.24 10.62
C LEU A 67 1.40 -5.71 9.34
N LEU A 68 2.17 -5.31 8.33
CA LEU A 68 1.64 -4.86 7.04
C LEU A 68 1.14 -6.03 6.17
N LEU A 69 1.76 -7.21 6.28
CA LEU A 69 1.40 -8.43 5.54
C LEU A 69 0.14 -9.10 6.13
N SER A 70 0.02 -9.14 7.45
CA SER A 70 -1.13 -9.71 8.16
C SER A 70 -2.32 -8.74 8.31
N ASP A 71 -2.22 -7.54 7.71
CA ASP A 71 -3.21 -6.47 7.82
C ASP A 71 -3.52 -6.01 9.26
N MET A 72 -2.71 -6.40 10.25
CA MET A 72 -2.75 -5.88 11.62
C MET A 72 -2.42 -4.38 11.69
N LEU A 73 -1.68 -3.90 10.69
CA LEU A 73 -1.43 -2.49 10.47
C LEU A 73 -2.01 -2.07 9.12
N PRO A 74 -3.20 -1.44 9.10
CA PRO A 74 -3.83 -1.00 7.86
C PRO A 74 -2.91 -0.07 7.06
N LYS A 75 -2.63 -0.47 5.82
CA LYS A 75 -1.62 0.16 4.95
C LYS A 75 -1.87 1.67 4.75
N ASP A 76 -3.11 2.09 4.55
CA ASP A 76 -3.48 3.51 4.39
C ASP A 76 -3.25 4.32 5.68
N THR A 77 -3.57 3.73 6.83
CA THR A 77 -3.34 4.33 8.15
C THR A 77 -1.85 4.51 8.40
N PHE A 78 -1.05 3.48 8.09
CA PHE A 78 0.40 3.54 8.19
C PHE A 78 1.00 4.62 7.29
N LEU A 79 0.63 4.68 6.01
CA LEU A 79 1.12 5.70 5.08
C LEU A 79 0.80 7.12 5.55
N LYS A 80 -0.41 7.33 6.08
CA LYS A 80 -0.80 8.61 6.68
C LYS A 80 0.08 8.96 7.88
N ARG A 81 0.30 7.99 8.78
CA ARG A 81 1.15 8.15 9.97
C ARG A 81 2.59 8.51 9.59
N VAL A 82 3.17 7.81 8.62
CA VAL A 82 4.52 8.10 8.09
C VAL A 82 4.59 9.51 7.48
N THR A 83 3.58 9.91 6.71
CA THR A 83 3.49 11.25 6.11
C THR A 83 3.41 12.36 7.18
N ASP A 84 2.76 12.08 8.31
CA ASP A 84 2.59 13.03 9.41
C ASP A 84 3.81 13.10 10.36
N LEU A 85 4.78 12.18 10.26
CA LEU A 85 5.96 12.17 11.14
C LEU A 85 6.70 13.52 11.22
N PRO A 86 6.98 14.25 10.12
CA PRO A 86 7.69 15.53 10.20
C PRO A 86 6.94 16.62 10.96
N ARG A 87 5.63 16.46 11.16
CA ARG A 87 4.82 17.38 11.97
C ARG A 87 4.96 17.14 13.47
N GLN A 88 5.37 15.93 13.84
CA GLN A 88 5.40 15.46 15.22
C GLN A 88 6.84 15.34 15.77
N TYR A 89 7.81 15.06 14.89
CA TYR A 89 9.19 14.77 15.26
C TYR A 89 10.18 15.57 14.43
N GLN A 90 11.38 15.79 14.97
CA GLN A 90 12.48 16.51 14.29
C GLN A 90 13.83 15.84 14.57
N GLY A 91 14.85 16.19 13.80
CA GLY A 91 16.23 15.74 14.01
C GLY A 91 16.38 14.22 13.96
N ALA A 92 17.20 13.67 14.87
CA ALA A 92 17.50 12.24 14.91
C ALA A 92 16.27 11.35 15.14
N ALA A 93 15.32 11.80 15.97
CA ALA A 93 14.08 11.06 16.26
C ALA A 93 13.19 10.91 15.02
N LEU A 94 13.13 11.95 14.17
CA LEU A 94 12.43 11.87 12.88
C LEU A 94 13.14 10.89 11.93
N LEU A 95 14.47 11.01 11.83
CA LEU A 95 15.26 10.18 10.94
C LEU A 95 15.14 8.69 11.26
N GLU A 96 15.23 8.33 12.54
CA GLU A 96 15.05 6.96 13.04
C GLU A 96 13.71 6.37 12.59
N ARG A 97 12.60 7.10 12.81
CA ARG A 97 11.25 6.66 12.44
C ARG A 97 11.07 6.51 10.93
N GLN A 98 11.61 7.46 10.16
CA GLN A 98 11.56 7.41 8.69
C GLN A 98 12.38 6.26 8.14
N GLN A 99 13.57 6.00 8.69
CA GLN A 99 14.42 4.89 8.28
C GLN A 99 13.76 3.56 8.58
N LEU A 100 13.22 3.38 9.80
CA LEU A 100 12.53 2.16 10.17
C LEU A 100 11.29 1.91 9.31
N ALA A 101 10.46 2.94 9.10
CA ALA A 101 9.31 2.85 8.21
C ALA A 101 9.73 2.46 6.79
N ALA A 102 10.79 3.08 6.27
CA ALA A 102 11.28 2.78 4.93
C ALA A 102 11.82 1.35 4.80
N GLN A 103 12.54 0.85 5.81
CA GLN A 103 13.02 -0.53 5.85
C GLN A 103 11.86 -1.54 5.93
N GLY A 104 10.85 -1.27 6.75
CA GLY A 104 9.65 -2.10 6.85
C GLY A 104 8.88 -2.18 5.51
N VAL A 105 8.72 -1.05 4.83
CA VAL A 105 8.12 -1.00 3.48
C VAL A 105 8.96 -1.75 2.47
N GLN A 106 10.29 -1.62 2.49
CA GLN A 106 11.16 -2.41 1.61
C GLN A 106 11.00 -3.89 1.84
N HIS A 107 10.98 -4.33 3.10
CA HIS A 107 10.81 -5.73 3.46
C HIS A 107 9.44 -6.26 3.01
N TYR A 108 8.36 -5.51 3.25
CA TYR A 108 7.02 -5.82 2.74
C TYR A 108 7.03 -5.98 1.21
N ASN A 109 7.61 -5.01 0.48
CA ASN A 109 7.64 -5.04 -0.98
C ASN A 109 8.46 -6.23 -1.52
N ARG A 110 9.50 -6.67 -0.81
CA ARG A 110 10.27 -7.86 -1.21
C ARG A 110 9.39 -9.09 -1.25
N LYS A 111 8.54 -9.29 -0.24
CA LYS A 111 7.59 -10.39 -0.20
C LYS A 111 6.64 -10.38 -1.39
N GLU A 112 6.12 -9.22 -1.77
CA GLU A 112 5.27 -9.07 -2.98
C GLU A 112 6.01 -9.52 -4.26
N PHE A 113 7.31 -9.23 -4.38
CA PHE A 113 8.12 -9.71 -5.51
C PHE A 113 8.47 -11.19 -5.40
N ASP A 114 8.66 -11.71 -4.20
CA ASP A 114 8.86 -13.13 -3.96
C ASP A 114 7.62 -13.91 -4.39
N ASP A 115 6.41 -13.40 -4.09
CA ASP A 115 5.15 -14.00 -4.53
C ASP A 115 5.01 -14.01 -6.05
N LEU A 116 5.37 -12.91 -6.71
CA LEU A 116 5.43 -12.86 -8.18
C LEU A 116 6.45 -13.86 -8.76
N HIS A 117 7.55 -14.13 -8.06
CA HIS A 117 8.52 -15.14 -8.46
C HIS A 117 7.96 -16.55 -8.28
N GLU A 118 7.34 -16.83 -7.14
CA GLU A 118 6.73 -18.14 -6.83
C GLU A 118 5.66 -18.53 -7.84
N VAL A 119 4.84 -17.59 -8.30
CA VAL A 119 3.83 -17.84 -9.32
C VAL A 119 4.39 -17.82 -10.76
N GLY A 120 5.72 -17.73 -10.92
CA GLY A 120 6.40 -17.80 -12.21
C GLY A 120 6.28 -16.55 -13.08
N LEU A 121 5.85 -15.42 -12.50
CA LEU A 121 5.78 -14.13 -13.21
C LEU A 121 7.12 -13.39 -13.23
N LEU A 122 8.02 -13.69 -12.30
CA LEU A 122 9.41 -13.23 -12.32
C LEU A 122 10.39 -14.40 -12.33
N ASN A 123 11.51 -14.23 -13.02
CA ASN A 123 12.68 -15.05 -12.77
C ASN A 123 13.52 -14.46 -11.62
N SER A 124 14.49 -15.22 -11.11
CA SER A 124 15.30 -14.82 -9.95
C SER A 124 16.07 -13.52 -10.20
N PHE A 125 16.59 -13.29 -11.42
CA PHE A 125 17.28 -12.05 -11.76
C PHE A 125 16.36 -10.83 -11.71
N GLN A 126 15.13 -10.96 -12.24
CA GLN A 126 14.14 -9.89 -12.22
C GLN A 126 13.65 -9.59 -10.81
N ARG A 127 13.48 -10.62 -9.97
CA ARG A 127 13.13 -10.47 -8.56
C ARG A 127 14.22 -9.71 -7.80
N ASP A 128 15.48 -10.11 -7.95
CA ASP A 128 16.59 -9.46 -7.27
C ASP A 128 16.79 -8.00 -7.75
N ALA A 129 16.60 -7.75 -9.06
CA ALA A 129 16.59 -6.41 -9.61
C ALA A 129 15.43 -5.57 -9.04
N ALA A 130 14.25 -6.16 -8.86
CA ALA A 130 13.11 -5.50 -8.23
C ALA A 130 13.41 -5.13 -6.77
N HIS A 131 13.95 -6.06 -5.99
CA HIS A 131 14.34 -5.84 -4.59
C HIS A 131 15.29 -4.64 -4.43
N ALA A 132 16.21 -4.44 -5.39
CA ALA A 132 17.17 -3.34 -5.37
C ALA A 132 16.57 -2.01 -5.85
N ALA A 133 15.56 -2.03 -6.71
CA ALA A 133 15.08 -0.84 -7.41
C ALA A 133 13.94 -0.12 -6.68
N VAL A 134 13.17 -0.79 -5.81
CA VAL A 134 12.00 -0.16 -5.17
C VAL A 134 12.39 0.78 -4.04
N PRO A 135 11.96 2.06 -4.10
CA PRO A 135 12.16 3.01 -3.02
C PRO A 135 11.44 2.58 -1.73
N GLY A 136 12.06 2.81 -0.57
CA GLY A 136 11.48 2.46 0.73
C GLY A 136 10.32 3.34 1.18
N ASP A 137 10.04 4.45 0.50
CA ASP A 137 8.89 5.31 0.78
C ASP A 137 7.65 4.95 -0.06
N ARG A 138 7.70 3.89 -0.86
CA ARG A 138 6.61 3.46 -1.74
C ARG A 138 6.13 2.06 -1.38
N LEU A 139 4.95 1.98 -0.77
CA LEU A 139 4.29 0.71 -0.46
C LEU A 139 3.52 0.17 -1.68
N LEU A 140 3.82 -1.05 -2.11
CA LEU A 140 3.17 -1.72 -3.24
C LEU A 140 1.99 -2.55 -2.73
N LEU A 141 0.81 -1.96 -2.65
CA LEU A 141 -0.36 -2.50 -1.93
C LEU A 141 -0.91 -3.86 -2.44
N SER A 142 -0.33 -4.45 -3.49
CA SER A 142 -0.70 -5.77 -4.00
C SER A 142 0.27 -6.27 -5.09
N PRO A 143 0.24 -7.59 -5.41
CA PRO A 143 1.14 -8.17 -6.42
C PRO A 143 0.95 -7.58 -7.82
N TRP A 144 -0.29 -7.22 -8.22
CA TRP A 144 -0.52 -6.62 -9.53
C TRP A 144 -0.02 -5.16 -9.61
N ILE A 145 0.01 -4.42 -8.49
CA ILE A 145 0.62 -3.09 -8.40
C ILE A 145 2.14 -3.23 -8.52
N ALA A 146 2.73 -4.24 -7.86
CA ALA A 146 4.15 -4.56 -8.00
C ALA A 146 4.51 -4.91 -9.45
N MET A 147 3.71 -5.77 -10.10
CA MET A 147 3.87 -6.11 -11.51
C MET A 147 3.80 -4.88 -12.42
N ARG A 148 2.85 -3.98 -12.16
CA ARG A 148 2.73 -2.73 -12.91
C ARG A 148 3.95 -1.83 -12.71
N TRP A 149 4.42 -1.71 -11.47
CA TRP A 149 5.59 -0.91 -11.12
C TRP A 149 6.83 -1.37 -11.88
N LEU A 150 7.04 -2.68 -12.02
CA LEU A 150 8.19 -3.24 -12.76
C LEU A 150 8.23 -2.79 -14.23
N VAL A 151 7.06 -2.75 -14.88
CA VAL A 151 6.96 -2.33 -16.27
C VAL A 151 7.13 -0.81 -16.41
N VAL A 152 6.47 -0.02 -15.54
CA VAL A 152 6.55 1.46 -15.59
C VAL A 152 7.97 1.95 -15.34
N ASN A 153 8.74 1.26 -14.50
CA ASN A 153 10.11 1.63 -14.15
C ASN A 153 11.16 0.88 -14.99
N HIS A 154 10.75 0.21 -16.08
CA HIS A 154 11.63 -0.49 -17.02
C HIS A 154 12.49 -1.60 -16.41
N VAL A 155 12.11 -2.14 -15.24
CA VAL A 155 12.69 -3.37 -14.69
C VAL A 155 12.25 -4.58 -15.53
N LEU A 156 11.02 -4.53 -16.05
CA LEU A 156 10.50 -5.43 -17.05
C LEU A 156 10.16 -4.62 -18.31
N SER A 157 10.66 -5.02 -19.48
CA SER A 157 10.28 -4.34 -20.71
C SER A 157 8.84 -4.67 -21.11
N THR A 158 8.19 -3.80 -21.89
CA THR A 158 6.84 -4.06 -22.42
C THR A 158 6.79 -5.35 -23.23
N GLN A 159 7.83 -5.63 -24.03
CA GLN A 159 7.92 -6.87 -24.79
C GLN A 159 7.99 -8.10 -23.87
N GLN A 160 8.82 -8.06 -22.83
CA GLN A 160 8.91 -9.15 -21.85
C GLN A 160 7.59 -9.36 -21.11
N PHE A 161 6.86 -8.28 -20.82
CA PHE A 161 5.53 -8.34 -20.22
C PHE A 161 4.51 -9.03 -21.13
N GLU A 162 4.48 -8.69 -22.43
CA GLU A 162 3.58 -9.32 -23.41
C GLU A 162 3.90 -10.80 -23.63
N GLU A 163 5.18 -11.15 -23.75
CA GLU A 163 5.63 -12.55 -23.85
C GLU A 163 5.26 -13.36 -22.61
N LEU A 164 5.41 -12.76 -21.43
CA LEU A 164 4.99 -13.36 -20.17
C LEU A 164 3.48 -13.56 -20.15
N GLU A 165 2.69 -12.60 -20.62
CA GLU A 165 1.24 -12.69 -20.66
C GLU A 165 0.77 -13.86 -21.53
N VAL A 166 1.36 -14.04 -22.72
CA VAL A 166 1.05 -15.16 -23.61
C VAL A 166 1.34 -16.49 -22.91
N ARG A 167 2.49 -16.58 -22.23
CA ARG A 167 2.91 -17.79 -21.50
C ARG A 167 1.99 -18.10 -20.31
N THR A 168 1.68 -17.09 -19.50
CA THR A 168 0.82 -17.21 -18.31
C THR A 168 -0.61 -17.59 -18.70
N ARG A 169 -1.12 -17.08 -19.82
CA ARG A 169 -2.44 -17.49 -20.35
C ARG A 169 -2.47 -18.97 -20.73
N ALA A 170 -1.39 -19.49 -21.32
CA ALA A 170 -1.32 -20.88 -21.77
C ALA A 170 -1.02 -21.87 -20.61
N HIS A 171 -0.11 -21.50 -19.70
CA HIS A 171 0.48 -22.43 -18.74
C HIS A 171 0.61 -21.90 -17.30
N GLY A 172 0.24 -20.64 -17.04
CA GLY A 172 0.31 -20.07 -15.70
C GLY A 172 -0.76 -20.61 -14.76
N SER A 173 -0.54 -20.47 -13.45
CA SER A 173 -1.54 -20.73 -12.42
C SER A 173 -2.73 -19.75 -12.54
N GLU A 174 -3.85 -20.07 -11.90
CA GLU A 174 -5.01 -19.17 -11.87
C GLU A 174 -4.65 -17.80 -11.26
N LEU A 175 -3.97 -17.82 -10.11
CA LEU A 175 -3.46 -16.62 -9.46
C LEU A 175 -2.54 -15.79 -10.39
N ALA A 176 -1.61 -16.43 -11.11
CA ALA A 176 -0.73 -15.73 -12.05
C ALA A 176 -1.53 -15.05 -13.18
N ARG A 177 -2.59 -15.71 -13.67
CA ARG A 177 -3.46 -15.15 -14.71
C ARG A 177 -4.26 -13.96 -14.18
N GLU A 178 -4.81 -14.05 -12.97
CA GLU A 178 -5.55 -12.97 -12.32
C GLU A 178 -4.66 -11.73 -12.10
N ILE A 179 -3.44 -11.93 -11.57
CA ILE A 179 -2.46 -10.86 -11.40
C ILE A 179 -2.14 -10.20 -12.73
N MET A 180 -1.85 -10.98 -13.78
CA MET A 180 -1.55 -10.46 -15.11
C MET A 180 -2.74 -9.71 -15.73
N GLN A 181 -3.95 -10.23 -15.57
CA GLN A 181 -5.17 -9.58 -16.06
C GLN A 181 -5.42 -8.26 -15.33
N ALA A 182 -5.29 -8.22 -14.00
CA ALA A 182 -5.44 -7.01 -13.20
C ALA A 182 -4.36 -5.96 -13.54
N ALA A 183 -3.11 -6.40 -13.71
CA ALA A 183 -2.01 -5.54 -14.14
C ALA A 183 -2.29 -4.95 -15.53
N ARG A 184 -2.82 -5.76 -16.47
CA ARG A 184 -3.15 -5.34 -17.85
C ARG A 184 -4.32 -4.36 -17.91
N LEU A 185 -5.44 -4.65 -17.24
CA LEU A 185 -6.67 -3.83 -17.27
C LEU A 185 -6.42 -2.37 -16.87
N ARG A 186 -5.29 -2.07 -16.21
CA ARG A 186 -4.93 -0.74 -15.76
C ARG A 186 -3.61 -0.21 -16.34
N HIS A 187 -2.77 -1.06 -16.93
CA HIS A 187 -1.67 -0.66 -17.84
C HIS A 187 -2.19 -0.17 -19.17
N GLY A 188 -3.11 -0.94 -19.75
CA GLY A 188 -3.93 -0.55 -20.87
C GLY A 188 -5.12 0.27 -20.38
N HIS A 189 -4.87 1.41 -19.73
CA HIS A 189 -5.82 2.49 -19.97
C HIS A 189 -5.75 2.75 -21.47
N ASP A 190 -6.72 2.18 -22.19
CA ASP A 190 -7.61 3.02 -22.98
C ASP A 190 -7.53 4.40 -22.37
N ARG A 191 -6.87 5.32 -23.08
CA ARG A 191 -7.20 6.72 -22.93
C ARG A 191 -8.71 6.71 -23.03
N ILE A 192 -9.43 6.72 -21.91
CA ILE A 192 -10.74 7.33 -21.92
C ILE A 192 -10.36 8.72 -22.39
N PRO A 193 -10.64 9.09 -23.66
CA PRO A 193 -10.40 10.46 -24.04
C PRO A 193 -11.18 11.22 -23.00
N TYR A 194 -10.50 12.09 -22.25
CA TYR A 194 -11.20 13.06 -21.45
C TYR A 194 -12.09 13.80 -22.45
N LYS A 195 -13.34 13.34 -22.60
CA LYS A 195 -14.39 14.04 -23.31
C LYS A 195 -14.55 15.26 -22.43
N ARG A 196 -13.83 16.33 -22.80
CA ARG A 196 -14.04 17.65 -22.22
C ARG A 196 -15.55 17.78 -22.09
N PRO A 197 -16.10 18.04 -20.88
CA PRO A 197 -17.51 18.32 -20.77
C PRO A 197 -17.82 19.35 -21.86
N PRO A 198 -18.77 19.07 -22.76
CA PRO A 198 -18.97 19.89 -23.94
C PRO A 198 -19.14 21.34 -23.47
N ALA A 199 -18.43 22.27 -24.10
CA ALA A 199 -18.19 23.63 -23.59
C ALA A 199 -19.46 24.38 -23.13
N TRP A 200 -20.62 23.98 -23.64
CA TRP A 200 -21.93 24.48 -23.19
C TRP A 200 -22.23 24.22 -21.71
N LYS A 201 -21.71 23.14 -21.10
CA LYS A 201 -21.87 22.86 -19.66
C LYS A 201 -21.09 23.85 -18.79
N GLY A 202 -19.88 24.23 -19.22
CA GLY A 202 -19.11 25.30 -18.57
C GLY A 202 -19.75 26.67 -18.79
N ALA A 203 -20.27 26.92 -20.00
CA ALA A 203 -20.99 28.16 -20.31
C ALA A 203 -22.26 28.33 -19.45
N LEU A 204 -23.00 27.25 -19.16
CA LEU A 204 -24.17 27.31 -18.27
C LEU A 204 -23.80 27.66 -16.83
N ILE A 205 -22.68 27.16 -16.31
CA ILE A 205 -22.22 27.49 -14.96
C ILE A 205 -21.82 28.96 -14.88
N VAL A 206 -21.10 29.48 -15.87
CA VAL A 206 -20.72 30.90 -15.95
C VAL A 206 -21.96 31.79 -16.14
N LEU A 207 -22.92 31.37 -16.97
CA LEU A 207 -24.18 32.10 -17.16
C LEU A 207 -25.02 32.13 -15.88
N ALA A 208 -25.12 31.00 -15.17
CA ALA A 208 -25.80 30.93 -13.88
C ALA A 208 -25.12 31.81 -12.83
N MET A 209 -23.78 31.81 -12.79
CA MET A 209 -23.01 32.69 -11.89
C MET A 209 -23.25 34.17 -12.21
N LEU A 210 -23.25 34.57 -13.48
CA LEU A 210 -23.56 35.94 -13.91
C LEU A 210 -24.99 36.35 -13.55
N LEU A 211 -25.96 35.44 -13.66
CA LEU A 211 -27.35 35.71 -13.35
C LEU A 211 -27.57 35.87 -11.84
N VAL A 212 -26.90 35.07 -11.01
CA VAL A 212 -26.87 35.23 -9.55
C VAL A 212 -26.18 36.54 -9.17
N PHE A 213 -25.04 36.88 -9.79
CA PHE A 213 -24.35 38.15 -9.54
C PHE A 213 -25.22 39.36 -9.93
N SER A 214 -25.95 39.27 -11.03
CA SER A 214 -26.85 40.32 -11.50
C SER A 214 -28.08 40.51 -10.60
N LEU A 215 -28.64 39.43 -10.04
CA LEU A 215 -29.72 39.50 -9.05
C LEU A 215 -29.24 40.08 -7.70
N LEU A 216 -28.03 39.73 -7.27
CA LEU A 216 -27.43 40.29 -6.05
C LEU A 216 -27.07 41.78 -6.22
N TYR A 217 -26.51 42.17 -7.37
CA TYR A 217 -26.26 43.59 -7.67
C TYR A 217 -27.54 44.39 -7.86
N GLY A 218 -28.57 43.83 -8.52
CA GLY A 218 -29.88 44.48 -8.68
C GLY A 218 -30.63 44.65 -7.36
N ALA A 219 -30.51 43.70 -6.43
CA ALA A 219 -31.07 43.83 -5.08
C ALA A 219 -30.31 44.85 -4.21
N ALA A 220 -29.01 45.03 -4.44
CA ALA A 220 -28.19 46.03 -3.75
C ALA A 220 -28.38 47.46 -4.28
N THR A 221 -28.68 47.63 -5.58
CA THR A 221 -28.92 48.94 -6.20
C THR A 221 -30.41 49.35 -6.21
N GLY A 222 -31.35 48.41 -6.07
CA GLY A 222 -32.78 48.66 -5.97
C GLY A 222 -33.28 49.27 -4.64
N LYS A 223 -32.39 49.53 -3.67
CA LYS A 223 -32.73 50.25 -2.41
C LYS A 223 -32.20 51.68 -2.32
N LEU A 224 -31.63 52.23 -3.41
CA LEU A 224 -31.23 53.63 -3.51
C LEU A 224 -31.72 54.21 -4.84
N GLY A 225 -33.03 54.44 -4.96
CA GLY A 225 -33.59 55.03 -6.17
C GLY A 225 -35.10 54.92 -6.30
N ALA A 226 -35.85 55.48 -5.37
CA ALA A 226 -37.19 56.01 -5.67
C ALA A 226 -37.40 57.27 -4.80
N PRO A 227 -37.83 58.40 -5.38
CA PRO A 227 -38.17 59.61 -4.64
C PRO A 227 -39.37 59.41 -3.70
#